data_AF-A0A1J8Q5E2-F1
#
_entry.id   AF-A0A1J8Q5E2-F1
#
_cell.length_a   1.000
_cell.length_b   1.000
_cell.length_c   1.000
_cell.angle_alpha   90.00
_cell.angle_beta   90.00
_cell.angle_gamma   90.00
#
_symmetry.space_group_name_H-M   'P 1'
#
loop_
_entity.id
_entity.type
_entity.pdbx_description
1 polymer ?
#
loop_
_entity_poly.entity_id
_entity_poly.type
_entity_poly.pdbx_seq_one_letter_code
_entity_poly.pdbx_strand_id
1 'polypeptide(L)'
;MSALTRSRSVPTNVPNDINLEYYTQRARGGAGLITTEGTLISQQGTEWQNAPGIWNQDQIVAWKKITDAVHAEGGVIFSQLWHLGRVSHPDAPEQKASGTVGCQHYSCHK
;
A
#
# COMPACT_ATOMS: atom_id res chain seq x y z
N MET A 1 -10.82 11.91 5.74
CA MET A 1 -10.69 11.24 4.44
C MET A 1 -10.69 9.74 4.67
N SER A 2 -11.54 8.99 3.96
CA SER A 2 -11.61 7.52 4.04
C SER A 2 -10.47 6.86 3.24
N ALA A 3 -10.26 5.56 3.46
CA ALA A 3 -9.29 4.76 2.72
C ALA A 3 -9.71 4.58 1.26
N LEU A 4 -8.84 4.97 0.32
CA LEU A 4 -9.12 4.97 -1.12
C LEU A 4 -7.88 4.55 -1.91
N THR A 5 -7.80 3.29 -2.33
CA THR A 5 -6.68 2.77 -3.14
C THR A 5 -6.55 3.50 -4.47
N ARG A 6 -5.37 4.06 -4.74
CA ARG A 6 -5.12 4.89 -5.93
C ARG A 6 -4.21 4.25 -6.97
N SER A 7 -3.51 3.17 -6.61
CA SER A 7 -2.61 2.43 -7.52
C SER A 7 -1.52 3.32 -8.14
N ARG A 8 -0.86 4.15 -7.31
CA ARG A 8 0.14 5.14 -7.75
C ARG A 8 1.55 4.91 -7.24
N SER A 9 1.78 3.88 -6.42
CA SER A 9 3.14 3.44 -6.09
C SER A 9 3.71 2.74 -7.31
N VAL A 10 4.50 3.47 -8.09
CA VAL A 10 5.15 2.99 -9.32
C VAL A 10 6.63 3.39 -9.28
N PRO A 11 7.54 2.56 -9.84
CA PRO A 11 7.29 1.25 -10.49
C PRO A 11 7.21 0.06 -9.50
N THR A 12 7.22 0.33 -8.19
CA THR A 12 7.21 -0.68 -7.12
C THR A 12 6.09 -0.39 -6.11
N ASN A 13 5.94 -1.19 -5.05
CA ASN A 13 5.01 -0.89 -3.95
C ASN A 13 5.53 0.18 -2.95
N VAL A 14 6.51 1.00 -3.33
CA VAL A 14 7.03 2.10 -2.50
C VAL A 14 6.24 3.38 -2.82
N PRO A 15 5.64 4.07 -1.82
CA PRO A 15 5.04 5.38 -2.04
C PRO A 15 6.05 6.38 -2.65
N ASN A 16 5.59 7.20 -3.59
CA ASN A 16 6.43 8.21 -4.26
C ASN A 16 5.88 9.63 -4.04
N ASP A 17 6.48 10.61 -4.73
CA ASP A 17 6.13 12.03 -4.58
C ASP A 17 4.67 12.33 -4.95
N ILE A 18 4.04 11.50 -5.81
CA ILE A 18 2.62 11.65 -6.14
C ILE A 18 1.75 11.25 -4.94
N ASN A 19 2.12 10.19 -4.19
CA ASN A 19 1.43 9.85 -2.95
C ASN A 19 1.60 10.96 -1.91
N LEU A 20 2.82 11.49 -1.76
CA LEU A 20 3.13 12.60 -0.85
C LEU A 20 2.27 13.83 -1.15
N GLU A 21 2.31 14.33 -2.37
CA GLU A 21 1.52 15.48 -2.78
C GLU A 21 0.02 15.23 -2.55
N TYR A 22 -0.46 14.03 -2.90
CA TYR A 22 -1.86 13.65 -2.76
C TYR A 22 -2.35 13.76 -1.31
N TYR A 23 -1.62 13.21 -0.34
CA TYR A 23 -2.01 13.25 1.07
C TYR A 23 -1.86 14.65 1.67
N THR A 24 -0.77 15.37 1.35
CA THR A 24 -0.56 16.76 1.78
C THR A 24 -1.71 17.65 1.34
N GLN A 25 -2.16 17.53 0.09
CA GLN A 25 -3.33 18.28 -0.42
C GLN A 25 -4.61 17.99 0.38
N ARG A 26 -4.83 16.76 0.85
CA ARG A 26 -6.04 16.42 1.64
C ARG A 26 -5.96 16.96 3.05
N ALA A 27 -4.79 16.93 3.67
CA ALA A 27 -4.57 17.54 4.97
C ALA A 27 -4.78 19.06 4.87
N ARG A 28 -4.12 19.73 3.92
CA ARG A 28 -4.27 21.17 3.65
C ARG A 28 -5.71 21.58 3.32
N GLY A 29 -6.46 20.70 2.65
CA GLY A 29 -7.88 20.90 2.34
C GLY A 29 -8.82 20.79 3.54
N GLY A 30 -8.30 20.56 4.76
CA GLY A 30 -9.07 20.56 6.00
C GLY A 30 -9.46 19.18 6.53
N ALA A 31 -8.87 18.09 6.02
CA ALA A 31 -9.14 16.76 6.58
C ALA A 31 -8.43 16.60 7.94
N GLY A 32 -9.19 16.61 9.04
CA GLY A 32 -8.64 16.41 10.39
C GLY A 32 -8.11 14.99 10.65
N LEU A 33 -8.76 13.97 10.07
CA LEU A 33 -8.30 12.58 10.09
C LEU A 33 -8.26 12.01 8.67
N ILE A 34 -7.15 11.37 8.33
CA ILE A 34 -6.90 10.68 7.06
C ILE A 34 -6.64 9.20 7.36
N THR A 35 -7.36 8.32 6.68
CA THR A 35 -6.96 6.91 6.58
C THR A 35 -6.27 6.71 5.23
N THR A 36 -5.10 6.08 5.23
CA THR A 36 -4.37 5.79 3.98
C THR A 36 -5.21 4.90 3.07
N GLU A 37 -4.83 4.82 1.79
CA GLU A 37 -5.13 3.66 0.97
C GLU A 37 -4.69 2.34 1.64
N GLY A 38 -5.18 1.22 1.10
CA GLY A 38 -4.78 -0.10 1.59
C GLY A 38 -3.27 -0.28 1.50
N THR A 39 -2.64 -0.43 2.67
CA THR A 39 -1.20 -0.60 2.82
C THR A 39 -0.89 -2.07 3.06
N LEU A 40 -0.28 -2.69 2.06
CA LEU A 40 0.04 -4.12 2.04
C LEU A 40 1.07 -4.47 3.12
N ILE A 41 0.80 -5.51 3.92
CA ILE A 41 1.65 -5.89 5.07
C ILE A 41 2.73 -6.92 4.73
N SER A 42 2.64 -7.58 3.58
CA SER A 42 3.57 -8.62 3.14
C SER A 42 3.51 -8.79 1.63
N GLN A 43 4.58 -9.34 1.04
CA GLN A 43 4.55 -9.71 -0.38
C GLN A 43 3.53 -10.84 -0.64
N GLN A 44 3.43 -11.81 0.27
CA GLN A 44 2.39 -12.82 0.23
C GLN A 44 1.02 -12.17 0.45
N GLY A 45 0.03 -12.60 -0.35
CA GLY A 45 -1.34 -12.08 -0.30
C GLY A 45 -1.49 -10.69 -0.95
N THR A 46 -0.53 -10.31 -1.79
CA THR A 46 -0.56 -9.09 -2.59
C THR A 46 -1.04 -9.39 -4.01
N GLU A 47 -1.99 -8.61 -4.52
CA GLU A 47 -2.33 -8.60 -5.95
C GLU A 47 -2.60 -7.20 -6.53
N TRP A 48 -2.77 -6.21 -5.65
CA TRP A 48 -3.24 -4.92 -6.10
C TRP A 48 -2.09 -4.15 -6.70
N GLN A 49 -2.07 -4.10 -8.02
CA GLN A 49 -1.00 -3.47 -8.76
C GLN A 49 -0.85 -2.00 -8.31
N ASN A 50 0.40 -1.64 -8.02
CA ASN A 50 0.81 -0.29 -7.60
C ASN A 50 0.17 0.21 -6.29
N ALA A 51 -0.38 -0.67 -5.46
CA ALA A 51 -0.74 -0.33 -4.08
C ALA A 51 0.53 -0.26 -3.21
N PRO A 52 0.61 0.65 -2.24
CA PRO A 52 1.78 0.76 -1.37
C PRO A 52 1.89 -0.39 -0.37
N GLY A 53 3.11 -0.71 0.05
CA GLY A 53 3.40 -1.67 1.12
C GLY A 53 3.99 -1.05 2.38
N ILE A 54 4.21 -1.88 3.42
CA ILE A 54 4.89 -1.51 4.68
C ILE A 54 5.69 -2.67 5.31
N TRP A 55 6.23 -3.58 4.50
CA TRP A 55 7.04 -4.72 4.97
C TRP A 55 8.55 -4.51 4.90
N ASN A 56 9.02 -3.47 4.19
CA ASN A 56 10.44 -3.18 4.04
C ASN A 56 10.82 -1.74 4.43
N GLN A 57 12.13 -1.50 4.55
CA GLN A 57 12.65 -0.23 5.03
C GLN A 57 12.39 0.94 4.07
N ASP A 58 12.44 0.72 2.76
CA ASP A 58 12.21 1.76 1.76
C ASP A 58 10.76 2.27 1.82
N GLN A 59 9.82 1.35 1.99
CA GLN A 59 8.40 1.66 2.22
C GLN A 59 8.20 2.46 3.50
N ILE A 60 8.85 2.07 4.60
CA ILE A 60 8.77 2.80 5.87
C ILE A 60 9.30 4.22 5.71
N VAL A 61 10.45 4.41 5.07
CA VAL A 61 11.06 5.72 4.83
C VAL A 61 10.14 6.59 3.96
N ALA A 62 9.54 6.02 2.92
CA ALA A 62 8.60 6.73 2.06
C ALA A 62 7.33 7.15 2.81
N TRP A 63 6.72 6.23 3.57
CA TRP A 63 5.55 6.54 4.40
C TRP A 63 5.86 7.60 5.46
N LYS A 64 7.05 7.57 6.06
CA LYS A 64 7.46 8.58 7.03
C LYS A 64 7.41 10.00 6.45
N LYS A 65 7.88 10.20 5.20
CA LYS A 65 7.80 11.51 4.53
C LYS A 65 6.35 11.97 4.39
N ILE A 66 5.45 11.05 4.06
CA ILE A 66 4.00 11.32 3.92
C ILE A 66 3.38 11.67 5.26
N THR A 67 3.65 10.90 6.31
CA THR A 67 3.12 11.18 7.65
C THR A 67 3.62 12.51 8.18
N ASP A 68 4.91 12.81 7.98
CA ASP A 68 5.51 14.07 8.42
C ASP A 68 4.86 15.27 7.70
N ALA A 69 4.60 15.17 6.39
CA ALA A 69 3.94 16.23 5.62
C ALA A 69 2.46 16.41 6.01
N VAL A 70 1.72 15.33 6.28
CA VAL A 70 0.34 15.43 6.78
C VAL A 70 0.29 16.10 8.15
N HIS A 71 1.20 15.73 9.06
CA HIS A 71 1.29 16.35 10.38
C HIS A 71 1.71 17.82 10.29
N ALA A 72 2.56 18.20 9.34
CA ALA A 72 2.95 19.60 9.12
C ALA A 72 1.76 20.49 8.68
N GLU A 73 0.78 19.92 7.99
CA GLU A 73 -0.48 20.60 7.63
C GLU A 73 -1.54 20.52 8.75
N GLY A 74 -1.20 19.94 9.92
CA GLY A 74 -2.09 19.82 11.08
C GLY A 74 -3.11 18.67 11.01
N GLY A 75 -3.00 17.79 10.01
CA GLY A 75 -3.84 16.60 9.90
C GLY A 75 -3.30 15.42 10.72
N VAL A 76 -4.15 14.45 11.05
CA VAL A 76 -3.75 13.15 11.63
C VAL A 76 -3.91 12.06 10.58
N ILE A 77 -2.99 11.09 10.52
CA ILE A 77 -3.03 9.98 9.56
C ILE A 77 -2.92 8.62 10.21
N PHE A 78 -3.70 7.65 9.72
CA PHE A 78 -3.70 6.26 10.16
C PHE A 78 -3.54 5.31 8.96
N SER A 79 -2.72 4.27 9.11
CA SER A 79 -2.48 3.30 8.04
C SER A 79 -3.55 2.20 8.03
N GLN A 80 -4.23 2.02 6.90
CA GLN A 80 -5.12 0.86 6.69
C GLN A 80 -4.27 -0.36 6.32
N LEU A 81 -3.90 -1.16 7.32
CA LEU A 81 -3.18 -2.41 7.08
C LEU A 81 -4.05 -3.39 6.28
N TRP A 82 -3.47 -3.96 5.22
CA TRP A 82 -4.21 -4.75 4.25
C TRP A 82 -3.48 -6.03 3.83
N HIS A 83 -4.24 -7.11 3.78
CA HIS A 83 -3.89 -8.37 3.15
C HIS A 83 -5.10 -8.84 2.35
N LEU A 84 -4.93 -9.27 1.09
CA LEU A 84 -6.07 -9.50 0.20
C LEU A 84 -6.71 -10.89 0.36
N GLY A 85 -5.99 -11.81 0.98
CA GLY A 85 -6.49 -13.14 1.28
C GLY A 85 -6.95 -13.85 0.01
N ARG A 86 -8.18 -14.36 -0.02
CA ARG A 86 -8.69 -15.13 -1.17
C ARG A 86 -8.77 -14.36 -2.48
N VAL A 87 -8.74 -13.03 -2.44
CA VAL A 87 -8.81 -12.25 -3.68
C VAL A 87 -7.49 -12.44 -4.44
N SER A 88 -6.36 -12.59 -3.72
CA SER A 88 -5.00 -12.64 -4.27
C SER A 88 -4.83 -13.65 -5.41
N HIS A 89 -4.32 -13.20 -6.56
CA HIS A 89 -3.98 -14.08 -7.68
C HIS A 89 -2.55 -14.68 -7.58
N PRO A 90 -2.35 -16.01 -7.81
CA PRO A 90 -1.03 -16.65 -7.75
C PRO A 90 -0.01 -16.07 -8.75
N ASP A 91 -0.51 -15.51 -9.86
CA ASP A 91 0.35 -14.87 -10.87
C ASP A 91 0.76 -13.43 -10.58
N ALA A 92 0.26 -12.83 -9.50
CA ALA A 92 0.64 -11.47 -9.13
C ALA A 92 2.17 -11.35 -8.90
N PRO A 93 2.83 -10.28 -9.34
CA PRO A 93 4.30 -10.16 -9.27
C PRO A 93 4.85 -10.33 -7.85
N GLU A 94 4.25 -9.65 -6.87
CA GLU A 94 4.68 -9.75 -5.46
C GLU A 94 4.36 -11.11 -4.84
N GLN A 95 3.25 -11.74 -5.24
CA GLN A 95 2.92 -13.10 -4.82
C GLN A 95 3.98 -14.10 -5.30
N LYS A 96 4.44 -13.97 -6.55
CA LYS A 96 5.56 -14.76 -7.10
C LYS A 96 6.88 -14.46 -6.38
N ALA A 97 7.17 -13.18 -6.16
CA ALA A 97 8.38 -12.74 -5.47
C ALA A 97 8.45 -13.24 -4.02
N SER A 98 7.30 -13.45 -3.36
CA SER A 98 7.23 -13.99 -2.00
C SER A 98 7.77 -15.42 -1.87
N GLY A 99 7.98 -16.14 -2.98
CA GLY A 99 8.42 -17.54 -2.97
C GLY A 99 7.37 -18.54 -2.45
N THR A 100 6.18 -18.06 -2.05
CA THR A 100 5.12 -18.90 -1.45
C THR A 100 4.14 -19.43 -2.50
N VAL A 101 4.56 -19.50 -3.76
CA VAL A 101 3.84 -20.20 -4.83
C VAL A 101 4.00 -21.72 -4.65
N GLY A 102 3.57 -22.21 -3.49
CA GLY A 102 3.43 -23.62 -3.17
C GLY A 102 1.96 -23.98 -3.22
N CYS A 103 1.51 -24.45 -4.39
CA CYS A 103 0.36 -25.35 -4.58
C CYS A 103 -0.77 -25.20 -3.53
N GLN A 104 -1.58 -24.13 -3.62
CA GLN A 104 -2.85 -24.07 -2.91
C GLN A 104 -4.01 -23.89 -3.89
N HIS A 105 -4.63 -25.03 -4.16
CA HIS A 105 -6.06 -25.25 -4.40
C HIS A 105 -6.68 -25.40 -5.80
N TYR A 106 -6.07 -25.04 -6.95
CA TYR A 106 -6.77 -25.31 -8.23
C TYR A 106 -5.95 -25.75 -9.47
N SER A 107 -4.61 -25.86 -9.43
CA SER A 107 -3.87 -26.23 -10.65
C SER A 107 -2.54 -26.98 -10.46
N CYS A 108 -2.49 -27.96 -9.55
CA CYS A 108 -1.40 -28.95 -9.50
C CYS A 108 -1.68 -30.20 -10.38
N HIS A 109 -2.64 -30.14 -11.30
CA HIS A 109 -2.87 -31.18 -12.30
C HIS A 109 -2.99 -30.57 -13.70
N LYS A 110 -1.85 -30.49 -14.40
CA LYS A 110 -1.65 -30.96 -15.78
C LYS A 110 -0.17 -30.88 -16.13
#